data_AF-A0A7C9A1F7-F1
#
_entry.id   AF-A0A7C9A1F7-F1
#
_cell.length_a   1.000
_cell.length_b   1.000
_cell.length_c   1.000
_cell.angle_alpha   90.00
_cell.angle_beta   90.00
_cell.angle_gamma   90.00
#
_symmetry.space_group_name_H-M   'P 1'
#
loop_
_entity.id
_entity.type
_entity.pdbx_description
1 polymer ?
#
loop_
_entity_poly.entity_id
_entity_poly.type
_entity_poly.pdbx_seq_one_letter_code
_entity_poly.pdbx_strand_id
1 'polypeptide(L)'
;AENNGAAAEEATPAVVFSAFKPQLLVQAPKATDAVQFYKAAFDAEEVSRTMHPKRKAEQELPLVLSAELKLGSAVFSVADLAAQVKSEGSGCVFFLETDDVDGAIARAVGAGAVADGDVMEVEGAGRVGRVKDPYGY
;
A
#
# COMPACT_ATOMS: atom_id res chain seq x y z
N ALA A 1 -42.39 -48.67 -5.74
CA ALA A 1 -41.19 -48.04 -6.30
C ALA A 1 -41.44 -46.55 -6.27
N GLU A 2 -40.95 -45.88 -5.23
CA GLU A 2 -41.08 -44.43 -5.06
C GLU A 2 -39.87 -43.77 -5.71
N ASN A 3 -40.12 -42.93 -6.72
CA ASN A 3 -39.10 -42.16 -7.42
C ASN A 3 -39.01 -40.79 -6.75
N ASN A 4 -38.16 -40.65 -5.72
CA ASN A 4 -37.83 -39.35 -5.17
C ASN A 4 -36.79 -38.69 -6.08
N GLY A 5 -37.28 -37.89 -7.02
CA GLY A 5 -36.47 -36.96 -7.79
C GLY A 5 -35.90 -35.90 -6.85
N ALA A 6 -34.68 -36.12 -6.37
CA ALA A 6 -33.88 -35.07 -5.78
C ALA A 6 -33.58 -34.04 -6.88
N ALA A 7 -34.21 -32.87 -6.79
CA ALA A 7 -33.80 -31.72 -7.57
C ALA A 7 -32.33 -31.44 -7.25
N ALA A 8 -31.47 -31.51 -8.27
CA ALA A 8 -30.10 -31.09 -8.13
C ALA A 8 -30.11 -29.60 -7.80
N GLU A 9 -29.66 -29.27 -6.59
CA GLU A 9 -29.41 -27.91 -6.17
C GLU A 9 -28.33 -27.34 -7.10
N GLU A 10 -28.70 -26.40 -7.97
CA GLU A 10 -27.74 -25.71 -8.83
C GLU A 10 -26.74 -24.99 -7.92
N ALA A 11 -25.53 -25.54 -7.83
CA ALA A 11 -24.45 -24.95 -7.05
C ALA A 11 -24.12 -23.57 -7.62
N THR A 12 -24.40 -22.53 -6.84
CA THR A 12 -24.03 -21.15 -7.17
C THR A 12 -22.52 -21.09 -7.45
N PRO A 13 -22.06 -20.50 -8.57
CA PRO A 13 -20.64 -20.44 -8.87
C PRO A 13 -19.88 -19.72 -7.75
N ALA A 14 -18.79 -20.33 -7.30
CA ALA A 14 -17.96 -19.78 -6.23
C ALA A 14 -17.36 -18.43 -6.66
N VAL A 15 -17.46 -17.43 -5.78
CA VAL A 15 -16.82 -16.13 -5.98
C VAL A 15 -15.32 -16.28 -5.78
N VAL A 16 -14.52 -15.91 -6.79
CA VAL A 16 -13.06 -15.96 -6.75
C VAL A 16 -12.50 -14.54 -6.85
N PHE A 17 -11.62 -14.19 -5.91
CA PHE A 17 -10.85 -12.94 -5.95
C PHE A 17 -9.47 -13.22 -6.52
N SER A 18 -9.05 -12.45 -7.53
CA SER A 18 -7.75 -12.62 -8.20
C SER A 18 -6.64 -11.74 -7.61
N ALA A 19 -6.99 -10.71 -6.83
CA ALA A 19 -6.04 -9.79 -6.22
C ALA A 19 -6.60 -9.10 -4.98
N PHE A 20 -5.71 -8.71 -4.07
CA PHE A 20 -5.95 -7.80 -2.97
C PHE A 20 -4.91 -6.68 -3.05
N LYS A 21 -5.36 -5.44 -3.20
CA LYS A 21 -4.49 -4.27 -3.37
C LYS A 21 -4.86 -3.19 -2.35
N PRO A 22 -4.05 -2.96 -1.30
CA PRO A 22 -4.25 -1.84 -0.41
C PRO A 22 -4.18 -0.50 -1.15
N GLN A 23 -4.94 0.49 -0.68
CA GLN A 23 -4.86 1.86 -1.16
C GLN A 23 -4.43 2.78 -0.01
N LEU A 24 -3.31 3.46 -0.21
CA LEU A 24 -2.80 4.50 0.68
C LEU A 24 -3.34 5.85 0.25
N LEU A 25 -4.06 6.47 1.17
CA LEU A 25 -4.56 7.83 1.02
C LEU A 25 -3.58 8.78 1.70
N VAL A 26 -2.93 9.63 0.91
CA VAL A 26 -1.99 10.62 1.42
C VAL A 26 -2.56 12.02 1.28
N GLN A 27 -2.20 12.94 2.17
CA GLN A 27 -2.71 14.30 2.12
C GLN A 27 -2.38 14.95 0.78
N ALA A 28 -3.39 15.40 0.04
CA ALA A 28 -3.16 16.09 -1.22
C ALA A 28 -2.32 17.37 -1.03
N PRO A 29 -1.40 17.71 -1.96
CA PRO A 29 -1.09 17.05 -3.24
C PRO A 29 0.17 16.14 -3.17
N LYS A 30 0.33 15.34 -2.11
CA LYS A 30 1.59 14.63 -1.82
C LYS A 30 1.72 13.24 -2.44
N ALA A 31 0.74 12.73 -3.19
CA ALA A 31 0.80 11.38 -3.76
C ALA A 31 1.98 11.16 -4.70
N THR A 32 2.35 12.16 -5.50
CA THR A 32 3.53 12.06 -6.38
C THR A 32 4.82 11.95 -5.57
N ASP A 33 4.96 12.72 -4.50
CA ASP A 33 6.12 12.66 -3.61
C ASP A 33 6.16 11.30 -2.89
N ALA A 34 5.01 10.80 -2.43
CA ALA A 34 4.90 9.50 -1.78
C ALA A 34 5.30 8.36 -2.70
N VAL A 35 4.93 8.42 -3.97
CA VAL A 35 5.42 7.48 -4.97
C VAL A 35 6.94 7.52 -5.08
N GLN A 36 7.56 8.71 -5.15
CA GLN A 36 9.03 8.80 -5.19
C GLN A 36 9.69 8.25 -3.93
N PHE A 37 9.10 8.50 -2.76
CA PHE A 37 9.56 7.93 -1.50
C PHE A 37 9.60 6.40 -1.55
N TYR A 38 8.49 5.72 -1.90
CA TYR A 38 8.47 4.25 -1.92
C TYR A 38 9.42 3.66 -2.97
N LYS A 39 9.62 4.35 -4.10
CA LYS A 39 10.64 3.99 -5.09
C LYS A 39 12.04 4.04 -4.51
N ALA A 40 12.39 5.13 -3.79
CA ALA A 40 13.72 5.31 -3.21
C ALA A 40 13.98 4.44 -1.97
N ALA A 41 12.96 4.23 -1.13
CA ALA A 41 13.07 3.51 0.13
C ALA A 41 13.10 1.99 -0.06
N PHE A 42 12.25 1.47 -0.96
CA PHE A 42 11.95 0.05 -1.08
C PHE A 42 12.10 -0.49 -2.49
N ASP A 43 12.64 0.29 -3.43
CA ASP A 43 12.74 -0.08 -4.85
C ASP A 43 11.38 -0.46 -5.47
N ALA A 44 10.30 0.16 -5.00
CA ALA A 44 8.97 -0.06 -5.58
C ALA A 44 8.94 0.37 -7.06
N GLU A 45 8.23 -0.37 -7.90
CA GLU A 45 8.06 -0.08 -9.32
C GLU A 45 6.67 0.54 -9.56
N GLU A 46 6.61 1.73 -10.16
CA GLU A 46 5.34 2.33 -10.57
C GLU A 46 4.85 1.65 -11.86
N VAL A 47 3.77 0.88 -11.76
CA VAL A 47 3.25 0.06 -12.87
C VAL A 47 2.05 0.70 -13.57
N SER A 48 1.33 1.61 -12.91
CA SER A 48 0.27 2.40 -13.54
C SER A 48 -0.01 3.70 -12.78
N ARG A 49 -0.52 4.71 -13.49
CA ARG A 49 -0.94 5.99 -12.91
C ARG A 49 -2.20 6.52 -13.58
N THR A 50 -3.16 6.94 -12.76
CA THR A 50 -4.37 7.63 -13.15
C THR A 50 -4.45 8.97 -12.42
N MET A 51 -4.73 10.03 -13.18
CA MET A 51 -4.88 11.39 -12.66
C MET A 51 -6.36 11.80 -12.67
N HIS A 52 -6.74 12.72 -11.78
CA HIS A 52 -8.04 13.35 -11.89
C HIS A 52 -8.14 14.15 -13.21
N PRO A 53 -9.31 14.15 -13.90
CA PRO A 53 -9.45 14.81 -15.20
C PRO A 53 -9.39 16.34 -15.13
N LYS A 54 -9.63 16.93 -13.95
CA LYS A 54 -9.58 18.37 -13.72
C LYS A 54 -8.59 18.68 -12.60
N ARG A 55 -7.79 19.73 -12.78
CA ARG A 55 -6.97 20.33 -11.73
C ARG A 55 -7.75 21.44 -11.01
N LYS A 56 -7.45 21.68 -9.73
CA LYS A 56 -7.84 22.91 -9.06
C LYS A 56 -7.02 24.08 -9.61
N ALA A 57 -7.54 25.31 -9.58
CA ALA A 57 -6.86 26.46 -10.19
C ALA A 57 -5.49 26.73 -9.54
N GLU A 58 -5.38 26.43 -8.25
CA GLU A 58 -4.19 26.63 -7.41
C GLU A 58 -3.15 25.53 -7.55
N GLN A 59 -3.44 24.44 -8.29
CA GLN A 59 -2.57 23.28 -8.43
C GLN A 59 -1.98 23.22 -9.84
N GLU A 60 -0.66 23.12 -9.98
CA GLU A 60 0.01 23.04 -11.30
C GLU A 60 -0.44 21.80 -12.10
N LEU A 61 -0.59 20.66 -11.43
CA LEU A 61 -1.03 19.39 -12.01
C LEU A 61 -2.33 18.92 -11.36
N PRO A 62 -3.15 18.10 -12.05
CA PRO A 62 -4.26 17.42 -11.40
C PRO A 62 -3.77 16.53 -10.25
N LEU A 63 -4.64 16.25 -9.29
CA LEU A 63 -4.34 15.29 -8.23
C LEU A 63 -4.21 13.86 -8.78
N VAL A 64 -3.41 13.04 -8.12
CA VAL A 64 -3.28 11.61 -8.41
C VAL A 64 -4.52 10.88 -7.89
N LEU A 65 -5.28 10.27 -8.80
CA LEU A 65 -6.42 9.43 -8.43
C LEU A 65 -5.96 8.05 -7.95
N SER A 66 -4.93 7.50 -8.60
CA SER A 66 -4.28 6.24 -8.20
C SER A 66 -2.93 6.11 -8.90
N ALA A 67 -1.87 5.83 -8.16
CA ALA A 67 -0.61 5.34 -8.69
C ALA A 67 -0.37 3.94 -8.11
N GLU A 68 -0.38 2.90 -8.96
CA GLU A 68 -0.09 1.54 -8.52
C GLU A 68 1.42 1.30 -8.47
N LEU A 69 1.87 0.81 -7.32
CA LEU A 69 3.25 0.45 -7.04
C LEU A 69 3.34 -1.06 -6.79
N LYS A 70 4.30 -1.69 -7.46
CA LYS A 70 4.66 -3.09 -7.25
C LYS A 70 5.88 -3.15 -6.33
N LEU A 71 5.80 -4.00 -5.31
CA LEU A 71 6.89 -4.29 -4.39
C LEU A 71 6.96 -5.80 -4.19
N GLY A 72 8.04 -6.43 -4.65
CA GLY A 72 8.12 -7.89 -4.71
C GLY A 72 6.98 -8.48 -5.55
N SER A 73 6.18 -9.35 -4.94
CA SER A 73 4.98 -9.96 -5.54
C SER A 73 3.68 -9.19 -5.26
N ALA A 74 3.72 -8.17 -4.41
CA ALA A 74 2.55 -7.41 -3.99
C ALA A 74 2.35 -6.15 -4.86
N VAL A 75 1.11 -5.68 -4.91
CA VAL A 75 0.74 -4.39 -5.52
C VAL A 75 -0.11 -3.61 -4.53
N PHE A 76 0.23 -2.34 -4.35
CA PHE A 76 -0.57 -1.37 -3.59
C PHE A 76 -0.74 -0.10 -4.44
N SER A 77 -1.66 0.78 -4.05
CA SER A 77 -1.87 2.05 -4.73
C SER A 77 -1.72 3.23 -3.79
N VAL A 78 -1.29 4.37 -4.31
CA VAL A 78 -1.20 5.65 -3.61
C VAL A 78 -2.10 6.66 -4.29
N ALA A 79 -2.90 7.39 -3.52
CA ALA A 79 -3.84 8.39 -4.03
C ALA A 79 -3.87 9.66 -3.17
N ASP A 80 -4.14 10.80 -3.80
CA ASP A 80 -4.31 12.07 -3.12
C ASP A 80 -5.69 12.15 -2.43
N LEU A 81 -5.68 12.36 -1.12
CA LEU A 81 -6.88 12.62 -0.33
C LEU A 81 -7.24 14.11 -0.40
N ALA A 82 -8.30 14.43 -1.16
CA ALA A 82 -8.70 15.81 -1.43
C ALA A 82 -9.35 16.55 -0.24
N ALA A 83 -9.78 15.83 0.81
CA ALA A 83 -10.42 16.39 1.99
C ALA A 83 -9.42 16.51 3.16
N GLN A 84 -9.49 17.60 3.92
CA GLN A 84 -8.76 17.76 5.18
C GLN A 84 -9.40 16.89 6.28
N VAL A 85 -9.38 15.58 6.10
CA VAL A 85 -9.57 14.66 7.21
C VAL A 85 -8.21 14.61 7.90
N LYS A 86 -8.14 14.89 9.21
CA LYS A 86 -6.93 14.62 9.98
C LYS A 86 -6.60 13.13 9.77
N SER A 87 -5.54 12.83 9.03
CA SER A 87 -5.00 11.48 8.94
C SER A 87 -4.28 11.20 10.26
N GLU A 88 -5.05 10.98 11.33
CA GLU A 88 -4.49 10.46 12.57
C GLU A 88 -4.13 8.99 12.34
N GLY A 89 -2.91 8.75 11.86
CA GLY A 89 -2.28 7.44 11.67
C GLY A 89 -3.08 6.52 10.75
N SER A 90 -2.50 6.12 9.63
CA SER A 90 -3.08 4.99 8.92
C SER A 90 -3.15 3.78 9.85
N GLY A 91 -4.35 3.22 10.03
CA GLY A 91 -4.55 1.98 10.79
C GLY A 91 -3.97 0.75 10.08
N CYS A 92 -3.24 0.92 8.98
CA CYS A 92 -2.66 -0.15 8.18
C CYS A 92 -1.13 -0.13 8.31
N VAL A 93 -0.58 -1.27 8.73
CA VAL A 93 0.87 -1.53 8.77
C VAL A 93 1.19 -2.54 7.67
N PHE A 94 2.25 -2.28 6.91
CA PHE A 94 2.76 -3.22 5.93
C PHE A 94 3.88 -4.06 6.52
N PHE A 95 3.73 -5.39 6.39
CA PHE A 95 4.78 -6.34 6.73
C PHE A 95 5.54 -6.67 5.46
N LEU A 96 6.84 -6.35 5.46
CA LEU A 96 7.76 -6.63 4.37
C LEU A 96 8.83 -7.60 4.88
N GLU A 97 9.18 -8.58 4.07
CA GLU A 97 10.17 -9.59 4.39
C GLU A 97 11.43 -9.40 3.54
N THR A 98 12.59 -9.46 4.17
CA THR A 98 13.89 -9.34 3.52
C THR A 98 14.98 -9.99 4.36
N ASP A 99 16.04 -10.47 3.71
CA ASP A 99 17.22 -10.99 4.40
C ASP A 99 18.10 -9.86 4.98
N ASP A 100 17.91 -8.61 4.55
CA ASP A 100 18.70 -7.44 4.97
C ASP A 100 17.81 -6.36 5.63
N VAL A 101 17.40 -6.62 6.88
CA VAL A 101 16.55 -5.73 7.67
C VAL A 101 17.22 -4.38 7.95
N ASP A 102 18.52 -4.38 8.29
CA ASP A 102 19.25 -3.15 8.60
C ASP A 102 19.42 -2.28 7.36
N GLY A 103 19.76 -2.89 6.21
CA GLY A 103 19.86 -2.18 4.94
C GLY A 103 18.51 -1.62 4.49
N ALA A 104 17.41 -2.36 4.68
CA ALA A 104 16.07 -1.86 4.39
C ALA A 104 15.71 -0.64 5.26
N ILE A 105 15.97 -0.69 6.56
CA ILE A 105 15.73 0.44 7.47
C ILE A 105 16.61 1.63 7.10
N ALA A 106 17.90 1.41 6.83
CA ALA A 106 18.84 2.48 6.47
C ALA A 106 18.41 3.17 5.16
N ARG A 107 17.97 2.43 4.14
CA ARG A 107 17.44 3.01 2.89
C ARG A 107 16.15 3.79 3.12
N ALA A 108 15.21 3.24 3.87
CA ALA A 108 13.96 3.93 4.18
C ALA A 108 14.21 5.24 4.94
N VAL A 109 15.09 5.24 5.95
CA VAL A 109 15.48 6.44 6.69
C VAL A 109 16.20 7.43 5.77
N GLY A 110 17.09 6.96 4.91
CA GLY A 110 17.76 7.80 3.90
C GLY A 110 16.79 8.47 2.92
N ALA A 111 15.65 7.85 2.65
CA ALA A 111 14.57 8.39 1.82
C ALA A 111 13.61 9.33 2.59
N GLY A 112 13.76 9.46 3.91
CA GLY A 112 12.96 10.36 4.75
C GLY A 112 12.04 9.69 5.76
N ALA A 113 12.05 8.35 5.89
CA ALA A 113 11.37 7.66 6.97
C ALA A 113 12.04 7.91 8.32
N VAL A 114 11.34 7.58 9.40
CA VAL A 114 11.86 7.63 10.77
C VAL A 114 11.82 6.22 11.36
N ALA A 115 12.95 5.73 11.87
CA ALA A 115 12.98 4.45 12.59
C ALA A 115 12.08 4.52 13.85
N ASP A 116 11.26 3.50 14.07
CA ASP A 116 10.31 3.41 15.17
C ASP A 116 10.77 2.32 16.15
N GLY A 117 11.72 2.68 17.01
CA GLY A 117 12.36 1.78 17.97
C GLY A 117 13.55 1.03 17.41
N ASP A 118 14.09 0.11 18.21
CA ASP A 118 15.25 -0.70 17.88
C ASP A 118 14.85 -1.97 17.11
N VAL A 119 15.78 -2.52 16.33
CA VAL A 119 15.60 -3.84 15.71
C VAL A 119 15.63 -4.91 16.79
N MET A 120 14.62 -5.78 16.79
CA MET A 120 14.44 -6.83 17.79
C MET A 120 14.53 -8.22 17.14
N GLU A 121 15.05 -9.18 17.91
CA GLU A 121 14.91 -10.61 17.60
C GLU A 121 13.57 -11.11 18.13
N VAL A 122 12.70 -11.58 17.25
CA VAL A 122 11.36 -12.07 17.57
C VAL A 122 11.29 -13.57 17.29
N GLU A 123 10.96 -14.35 18.30
CA GLU A 123 10.81 -15.81 18.16
C GLU A 123 9.77 -16.15 17.09
N GLY A 124 10.18 -16.94 16.09
CA GLY A 124 9.33 -17.34 14.96
C GLY A 124 9.20 -16.32 13.82
N ALA A 125 9.64 -15.07 14.00
CA ALA A 125 9.63 -14.04 12.95
C ALA A 125 11.03 -13.52 12.58
N GLY A 126 12.07 -13.92 13.33
CA GLY A 126 13.45 -13.48 13.09
C GLY A 126 13.65 -12.02 13.48
N ARG A 127 14.49 -11.31 12.72
CA ARG A 127 14.80 -9.90 12.96
C ARG A 127 13.68 -9.02 12.45
N VAL A 128 13.15 -8.15 13.33
CA VAL A 128 12.07 -7.23 13.01
C VAL A 128 12.47 -5.81 13.39
N GLY A 129 12.34 -4.89 12.45
CA GLY A 129 12.43 -3.46 12.70
C GLY A 129 11.23 -2.74 12.11
N ARG A 130 11.03 -1.49 12.52
CA ARG A 130 9.88 -0.68 12.12
C ARG A 130 10.34 0.70 11.71
N VAL A 131 9.69 1.24 10.68
CA VAL A 131 9.85 2.64 10.25
C VAL A 131 8.47 3.27 10.11
N LYS A 132 8.40 4.59 10.26
CA LYS A 132 7.25 5.42 9.93
C LYS A 132 7.60 6.27 8.72
N ASP A 133 6.78 6.21 7.68
CA ASP A 133 7.00 7.03 6.50
C ASP A 133 6.53 8.49 6.69
N PRO A 134 6.89 9.42 5.79
CA PRO A 134 6.48 10.82 5.88
C PRO A 134 4.97 11.08 5.75
N TYR A 135 4.19 10.07 5.38
CA TYR A 135 2.77 10.18 5.04
C TYR A 135 1.85 9.53 6.09
N GLY A 136 2.42 8.95 7.14
CA GLY A 136 1.71 8.43 8.31
C GLY A 136 1.38 6.94 8.24
N TYR A 137 2.11 6.17 7.43
CA TYR A 137 2.05 4.71 7.37
C TYR A 137 3.34 4.10 7.96
#